data_AF-A0A8G1ZEW7-F1
#
_entry.id   AF-A0A8G1ZEW7-F1
#
_cell.length_a   1.000
_cell.length_b   1.000
_cell.length_c   1.000
_cell.angle_alpha   90.00
_cell.angle_beta   90.00
_cell.angle_gamma   90.00
#
_symmetry.space_group_name_H-M   'P 1'
#
loop_
_entity.id
_entity.type
_entity.pdbx_description
1 polymer ?
#
loop_
_entity_poly.entity_id
_entity_poly.type
_entity_poly.pdbx_seq_one_letter_code
_entity_poly.pdbx_strand_id
1 'polypeptide(L)'
;MRGLVGRRQRVLRVRHVQHAMAVAETARARDEADGLARNIERLTKVRSELFETQGMATGASFAAMQELATRLEQAGRQLDGALYDAKRKVEAKEGMTLAANREKEIATRLKDRARADLEAWRETKLAALPRYRRMQREGDV
;
A
#
# COMPACT_ATOMS: atom_id res chain seq x y z
N MET A 1 -32.42 11.33 7.15
CA MET A 1 -31.33 12.19 6.61
C MET A 1 -30.10 12.25 7.52
N ARG A 2 -30.15 12.82 8.74
CA ARG A 2 -28.97 12.90 9.66
C ARG A 2 -28.32 11.55 9.98
N GLY A 3 -29.14 10.52 10.27
CA GLY A 3 -28.63 9.17 10.55
C GLY A 3 -27.90 8.51 9.36
N LEU A 4 -28.30 8.84 8.12
CA LEU A 4 -27.64 8.35 6.90
C LEU A 4 -26.24 8.96 6.76
N VAL A 5 -26.10 10.27 6.98
CA VAL A 5 -24.79 10.96 6.98
C VAL A 5 -23.86 10.34 8.03
N GLY A 6 -24.35 10.13 9.26
CA GLY A 6 -23.57 9.49 10.32
C GLY A 6 -23.14 8.06 9.98
N ARG A 7 -24.01 7.27 9.34
CA ARG A 7 -23.67 5.92 8.85
C ARG A 7 -22.58 5.97 7.77
N ARG A 8 -22.70 6.87 6.79
CA ARG A 8 -21.70 7.05 5.72
C ARG A 8 -20.35 7.52 6.27
N GLN A 9 -20.34 8.41 7.26
CA GLN A 9 -19.11 8.83 7.94
C GLN A 9 -18.42 7.67 8.65
N ARG A 10 -19.17 6.78 9.31
CA ARG A 10 -18.59 5.56 9.92
C ARG A 10 -17.94 4.65 8.89
N VAL A 11 -18.63 4.40 7.77
CA VAL A 11 -18.08 3.59 6.66
C VAL A 11 -16.81 4.23 6.11
N LEU A 12 -16.80 5.55 5.89
CA LEU A 12 -15.62 6.27 5.41
C LEU A 12 -14.42 6.12 6.35
N ARG A 13 -14.63 6.15 7.68
CA ARG A 13 -13.54 5.90 8.65
C ARG A 13 -12.94 4.51 8.49
N VAL A 14 -13.78 3.48 8.35
CA VAL A 14 -13.32 2.10 8.11
C VAL A 14 -12.53 2.02 6.80
N ARG A 15 -13.02 2.64 5.71
CA ARG A 15 -12.30 2.66 4.42
C ARG A 15 -10.95 3.38 4.51
N HIS A 16 -10.84 4.42 5.34
CA HIS A 16 -9.57 5.09 5.59
C HIS A 16 -8.54 4.14 6.22
N VAL A 17 -8.95 3.40 7.25
CA VAL A 17 -8.08 2.43 7.93
C VAL A 17 -7.69 1.31 6.98
N GLN A 18 -8.63 0.75 6.22
CA GLN A 18 -8.35 -0.31 5.26
C GLN A 18 -7.37 0.13 4.16
N HIS A 19 -7.54 1.35 3.63
CA HIS A 19 -6.57 1.93 2.69
C HIS A 19 -5.19 2.10 3.33
N ALA A 20 -5.11 2.62 4.56
CA ALA A 20 -3.84 2.78 5.27
C ALA A 20 -3.14 1.43 5.51
N MET A 21 -3.90 0.38 5.87
CA MET A 21 -3.39 -0.97 6.01
C MET A 21 -2.85 -1.52 4.68
N ALA A 22 -3.59 -1.36 3.58
CA ALA A 22 -3.15 -1.81 2.26
C ALA A 22 -1.85 -1.12 1.81
N VAL A 23 -1.73 0.19 2.06
CA VAL A 23 -0.51 0.96 1.80
C VAL A 23 0.66 0.42 2.63
N ALA A 24 0.44 0.18 3.93
CA ALA A 24 1.48 -0.33 4.81
C ALA A 24 1.93 -1.75 4.41
N GLU A 25 1.01 -2.63 4.02
CA GLU A 25 1.34 -3.96 3.51
C GLU A 25 2.12 -3.91 2.21
N THR A 26 1.78 -2.99 1.31
CA THR A 26 2.51 -2.79 0.06
C THR A 26 3.93 -2.28 0.32
N ALA A 27 4.10 -1.35 1.26
CA ALA A 27 5.42 -0.87 1.66
C ALA A 27 6.29 -2.01 2.20
N ARG A 28 5.74 -2.86 3.09
CA ARG A 28 6.46 -4.04 3.60
C ARG A 28 6.87 -5.02 2.50
N ALA A 29 6.00 -5.25 1.52
CA ALA A 29 6.31 -6.13 0.39
C ALA A 29 7.44 -5.55 -0.48
N ARG A 30 7.47 -4.22 -0.67
CA ARG A 30 8.56 -3.54 -1.38
C ARG A 30 9.88 -3.64 -0.61
N ASP A 31 9.85 -3.40 0.71
CA ASP A 31 11.05 -3.52 1.56
C ASP A 31 11.65 -4.93 1.51
N GLU A 32 10.80 -5.96 1.47
CA GLU A 32 11.20 -7.37 1.31
C GLU A 32 11.89 -7.61 -0.05
N ALA A 33 11.26 -7.15 -1.15
CA ALA A 33 11.84 -7.27 -2.50
C ALA A 33 13.18 -6.52 -2.61
N ASP A 34 13.27 -5.32 -2.06
CA ASP A 34 14.49 -4.51 -2.05
C ASP A 34 15.58 -5.17 -1.19
N GLY A 35 15.20 -5.83 -0.09
CA GLY A 35 16.11 -6.63 0.73
C GLY A 35 16.74 -7.78 -0.07
N LEU A 36 15.93 -8.50 -0.84
CA LEU A 36 16.42 -9.58 -1.72
C LEU A 36 17.33 -9.04 -2.82
N ALA A 37 16.95 -7.93 -3.47
CA ALA A 37 17.76 -7.30 -4.50
C ALA A 37 19.16 -6.90 -3.97
N ARG A 38 19.22 -6.29 -2.78
CA ARG A 38 20.51 -5.97 -2.13
C ARG A 38 21.33 -7.21 -1.80
N ASN A 39 20.69 -8.31 -1.40
CA ASN A 39 21.40 -9.56 -1.12
C ASN A 39 22.00 -10.19 -2.40
N ILE A 40 21.29 -10.11 -3.53
CA ILE A 40 21.80 -10.56 -4.84
C ILE A 40 23.03 -9.73 -5.24
N GLU A 41 22.97 -8.41 -5.07
CA GLU A 41 24.09 -7.52 -5.35
C GLU A 41 25.31 -7.88 -4.48
N ARG A 42 25.11 -8.05 -3.17
CA ARG A 42 26.18 -8.48 -2.26
C ARG A 42 26.79 -9.83 -2.64
N LEU A 43 25.95 -10.80 -3.00
CA LEU A 43 26.42 -12.12 -3.43
C LEU A 43 27.26 -12.02 -4.72
N THR A 44 26.81 -11.19 -5.67
CA THR A 44 27.54 -10.94 -6.91
C THR A 44 28.92 -10.34 -6.63
N LYS A 45 29.00 -9.40 -5.68
CA LYS A 45 30.26 -8.80 -5.24
C LYS A 45 31.19 -9.80 -4.54
N VAL A 46 30.67 -10.61 -3.63
CA VAL A 46 31.47 -11.66 -2.96
C VAL A 46 32.03 -12.64 -4.00
N ARG A 47 31.24 -12.98 -5.02
CA ARG A 47 31.69 -13.84 -6.12
C ARG A 47 32.80 -13.16 -6.94
N SER A 48 32.68 -11.88 -7.30
CA SER A 48 33.75 -11.20 -8.04
C SER A 48 35.05 -11.11 -7.23
N GLU A 49 34.95 -10.74 -5.95
CA GLU A 49 36.09 -10.66 -5.03
C GLU A 49 36.82 -12.01 -4.89
N LEU A 50 36.08 -13.13 -4.85
CA LEU A 50 36.65 -14.48 -4.77
C LEU A 50 37.60 -14.80 -5.95
N PHE A 51 37.29 -14.30 -7.15
CA PHE A 51 38.07 -14.56 -8.36
C PHE A 51 39.15 -13.50 -8.65
N GLU A 52 39.09 -12.32 -8.02
CA GLU A 52 40.13 -11.29 -8.14
C GLU A 52 41.40 -11.64 -7.33
N THR A 53 41.29 -12.42 -6.25
CA THR A 53 42.41 -12.81 -5.37
C THR A 53 43.33 -13.92 -5.92
N GLN A 54 43.29 -14.22 -7.22
CA GLN A 54 43.97 -15.37 -7.87
C GLN A 54 45.51 -15.35 -7.86
N GLY A 55 46.17 -14.39 -7.20
CA GLY A 55 47.62 -14.21 -7.27
C GLY A 55 48.48 -15.37 -6.72
N MET A 56 47.98 -16.24 -5.83
CA MET A 56 48.79 -17.32 -5.21
C MET A 56 47.96 -18.54 -4.75
N ALA A 57 47.12 -19.12 -5.60
CA ALA A 57 46.30 -20.29 -5.22
C ALA A 57 47.01 -21.63 -5.51
N THR A 58 47.27 -22.42 -4.46
CA THR A 58 47.68 -23.83 -4.60
C THR A 58 46.51 -24.70 -5.07
N GLY A 59 46.76 -25.90 -5.62
CA GLY A 59 45.70 -26.78 -6.16
C GLY A 59 44.56 -27.11 -5.18
N ALA A 60 44.86 -27.25 -3.87
CA ALA A 60 43.85 -27.45 -2.83
C ALA A 60 42.99 -26.20 -2.57
N SER A 61 43.60 -25.01 -2.66
CA SER A 61 42.90 -23.72 -2.56
C SER A 61 41.95 -23.50 -3.74
N PHE A 62 42.33 -23.96 -4.93
CA PHE A 62 41.49 -23.89 -6.13
C PHE A 62 40.23 -24.77 -6.03
N ALA A 63 40.35 -25.99 -5.51
CA ALA A 63 39.19 -26.87 -5.32
C ALA A 63 38.17 -26.28 -4.33
N ALA A 64 38.65 -25.72 -3.21
CA ALA A 64 37.80 -25.03 -2.23
C ALA A 64 37.11 -23.78 -2.83
N MET A 65 37.82 -23.02 -3.68
CA MET A 65 37.24 -21.88 -4.38
C MET A 65 36.15 -22.29 -5.37
N GLN A 66 36.34 -23.38 -6.13
CA GLN A 66 35.33 -23.91 -7.04
C GLN A 66 34.06 -24.35 -6.30
N GLU A 67 34.22 -25.03 -5.16
CA GLU A 67 33.07 -25.44 -4.33
C GLU A 67 32.31 -24.21 -3.80
N LEU A 68 33.02 -23.20 -3.29
CA LEU A 68 32.42 -21.96 -2.81
C LEU A 68 31.70 -21.21 -3.95
N ALA A 69 32.32 -21.11 -5.13
CA ALA A 69 31.71 -20.49 -6.30
C ALA A 69 30.41 -21.20 -6.70
N THR A 70 30.40 -22.54 -6.70
CA THR A 70 29.20 -23.33 -6.99
C THR A 70 28.09 -23.07 -5.98
N ARG A 71 28.41 -23.01 -4.68
CA ARG A 71 27.45 -22.69 -3.61
C ARG A 71 26.89 -21.28 -3.76
N LEU A 72 27.74 -20.30 -4.08
CA LEU A 72 27.32 -18.92 -4.34
C LEU A 72 26.39 -18.84 -5.55
N GLU A 73 26.69 -19.56 -6.64
CA GLU A 73 25.81 -19.61 -7.81
C GLU A 73 24.44 -20.22 -7.50
N GLN A 74 24.40 -21.30 -6.71
CA GLN A 74 23.15 -21.91 -6.28
C GLN A 74 22.33 -20.95 -5.40
N ALA A 75 22.98 -20.28 -4.45
CA ALA A 75 22.32 -19.27 -3.62
C ALA A 75 21.83 -18.08 -4.45
N GLY A 76 22.59 -17.65 -5.46
CA GLY A 76 22.17 -16.62 -6.42
C GLY A 76 20.88 -16.99 -7.13
N ARG A 77 20.81 -18.19 -7.72
CA ARG A 77 19.59 -18.68 -8.40
C ARG A 77 18.38 -18.77 -7.47
N GLN A 78 18.59 -19.17 -6.20
CA GLN A 78 17.52 -19.19 -5.21
C GLN A 78 17.02 -17.78 -4.88
N LEU A 79 17.93 -16.82 -4.73
CA LEU A 79 17.58 -15.42 -4.49
C LEU A 79 16.87 -14.79 -5.70
N ASP A 80 17.26 -15.13 -6.93
CA ASP A 80 16.58 -14.66 -8.14
C ASP A 80 15.12 -15.15 -8.20
N GLY A 81 14.90 -16.43 -7.87
CA GLY A 81 13.55 -16.99 -7.74
C GLY A 81 12.74 -16.30 -6.64
N ALA A 82 13.34 -16.11 -5.46
CA ALA A 82 12.68 -15.39 -4.36
C ALA A 82 12.36 -13.93 -4.73
N LEU A 83 13.25 -13.24 -5.46
CA LEU A 83 13.03 -11.88 -5.91
C LEU A 83 11.89 -11.81 -6.93
N TYR A 84 11.79 -12.79 -7.83
CA TYR A 84 10.67 -12.89 -8.76
C TYR A 84 9.33 -12.99 -8.02
N ASP A 85 9.24 -13.89 -7.03
CA ASP A 85 8.03 -14.07 -6.23
C ASP A 85 7.70 -12.83 -5.39
N ALA A 86 8.73 -12.20 -4.80
CA ALA A 86 8.57 -10.96 -4.04
C ALA A 86 8.05 -9.81 -4.92
N LYS A 87 8.55 -9.67 -6.16
CA LYS A 87 8.04 -8.67 -7.11
C LYS A 87 6.58 -8.92 -7.48
N ARG A 88 6.20 -10.17 -7.76
CA ARG A 88 4.78 -10.52 -7.99
C ARG A 88 3.90 -10.20 -6.78
N LYS A 89 4.40 -10.42 -5.56
CA LYS A 89 3.70 -10.06 -4.33
C LYS A 89 3.52 -8.55 -4.20
N VAL A 90 4.52 -7.75 -4.56
CA VAL A 90 4.41 -6.28 -4.63
C VAL A 90 3.30 -5.88 -5.59
N GLU A 91 3.30 -6.37 -6.82
CA GLU A 91 2.28 -6.07 -7.82
C GLU A 91 0.86 -6.39 -7.33
N ALA A 92 0.68 -7.56 -6.70
CA ALA A 92 -0.60 -7.96 -6.11
C ALA A 92 -1.05 -6.98 -5.01
N LYS A 93 -0.14 -6.56 -4.13
CA LYS A 93 -0.43 -5.60 -3.03
C LYS A 93 -0.70 -4.19 -3.54
N GLU A 94 -0.02 -3.76 -4.59
CA GLU A 94 -0.33 -2.51 -5.28
C GLU A 94 -1.75 -2.52 -5.87
N GLY A 95 -2.14 -3.62 -6.51
CA GLY A 95 -3.52 -3.81 -6.98
C GLY A 95 -4.56 -3.71 -5.86
N MET A 96 -4.30 -4.33 -4.70
CA MET A 96 -5.16 -4.22 -3.52
C MET A 96 -5.24 -2.78 -2.99
N THR A 97 -4.12 -2.06 -2.99
CA THR A 97 -4.07 -0.65 -2.56
C THR A 97 -4.90 0.25 -3.46
N LEU A 98 -4.82 0.05 -4.78
CA LEU A 98 -5.63 0.78 -5.76
C LEU A 98 -7.13 0.51 -5.53
N ALA A 99 -7.51 -0.75 -5.33
CA ALA A 99 -8.89 -1.12 -5.03
C ALA A 99 -9.38 -0.47 -3.72
N ALA A 100 -8.58 -0.52 -2.66
CA ALA A 100 -8.91 0.10 -1.38
C ALA A 100 -9.04 1.63 -1.49
N ASN A 101 -8.20 2.30 -2.30
CA ASN A 101 -8.32 3.73 -2.54
C ASN A 101 -9.62 4.07 -3.29
N ARG A 102 -9.96 3.28 -4.31
CA ARG A 102 -11.22 3.44 -5.05
C ARG A 102 -12.43 3.32 -4.12
N GLU A 103 -12.43 2.33 -3.23
CA GLU A 103 -13.50 2.17 -2.23
C GLU A 103 -13.58 3.36 -1.25
N LYS A 104 -12.42 3.88 -0.82
CA LYS A 104 -12.35 5.09 0.01
C LYS A 104 -12.96 6.29 -0.70
N GLU A 105 -12.62 6.51 -1.98
CA GLU A 105 -13.16 7.61 -2.78
C GLU A 105 -14.67 7.50 -2.98
N ILE A 106 -15.17 6.30 -3.28
CA ILE A 106 -16.61 6.04 -3.39
C ILE A 106 -17.31 6.38 -2.05
N ALA A 107 -16.74 5.94 -0.92
CA ALA A 107 -17.28 6.24 0.39
C ALA A 107 -17.30 7.76 0.69
N THR A 108 -16.26 8.49 0.29
CA THR A 108 -16.20 9.96 0.39
C THR A 108 -17.33 10.60 -0.39
N ARG A 109 -17.46 10.27 -1.69
CA ARG A 109 -18.51 10.82 -2.55
C ARG A 109 -19.91 10.53 -2.02
N LEU A 110 -20.14 9.33 -1.48
CA LEU A 110 -21.43 8.96 -0.89
C LEU A 110 -21.73 9.70 0.42
N LYS A 111 -20.71 10.01 1.23
CA LYS A 111 -20.87 10.85 2.42
C LYS A 111 -21.23 12.28 2.03
N ASP A 112 -20.56 12.82 1.03
CA ASP A 112 -20.75 14.21 0.58
C ASP A 112 -22.13 14.38 -0.08
N ARG A 113 -22.54 13.43 -0.93
CA ARG A 113 -23.91 13.40 -1.47
C ARG A 113 -24.96 13.35 -0.36
N ALA A 114 -24.81 12.46 0.62
CA ALA A 114 -25.76 12.37 1.73
C ALA A 114 -25.83 13.66 2.57
N ARG A 115 -24.72 14.42 2.63
CA ARG A 115 -24.68 15.73 3.30
C ARG A 115 -25.43 16.78 2.49
N ALA A 116 -25.18 16.86 1.18
CA ALA A 116 -25.88 17.76 0.28
C ALA A 116 -27.40 17.49 0.30
N ASP A 117 -27.82 16.23 0.24
CA ASP A 117 -29.24 15.85 0.31
C ASP A 117 -29.89 16.31 1.63
N LEU A 118 -29.16 16.20 2.75
CA LEU A 118 -29.63 16.66 4.05
C LEU A 118 -29.74 18.19 4.12
N GLU A 119 -28.82 18.92 3.49
CA GLU A 119 -28.84 20.39 3.41
C GLU A 119 -30.02 20.85 2.54
N ALA A 120 -30.18 20.29 1.34
CA ALA A 120 -31.33 20.56 0.46
C ALA A 120 -32.68 20.26 1.15
N TRP A 121 -32.79 19.15 1.88
CA TRP A 121 -34.00 18.85 2.63
C TRP A 121 -34.31 19.87 3.73
N ARG A 122 -33.28 20.43 4.40
CA ARG A 122 -33.46 21.49 5.40
C ARG A 122 -33.94 22.78 4.74
N GLU A 123 -33.35 23.15 3.61
CA GLU A 123 -33.75 24.32 2.83
C GLU A 123 -35.20 24.22 2.37
N THR A 124 -35.60 23.08 1.78
CA THR A 124 -37.00 22.84 1.39
C THR A 124 -37.95 22.90 2.58
N LYS A 125 -37.55 22.37 3.74
CA LYS A 125 -38.36 22.49 4.97
C LYS A 125 -38.49 23.92 5.45
N LEU A 126 -37.45 24.75 5.32
CA LEU A 126 -37.49 26.18 5.65
C LEU A 126 -38.28 26.99 4.60
N ALA A 127 -38.30 26.55 3.34
CA ALA A 127 -39.12 27.09 2.26
C ALA A 127 -40.61 26.87 2.45
N ALA A 128 -40.99 25.71 2.97
CA ALA A 128 -42.39 25.36 3.22
C ALA A 128 -43.00 26.02 4.48
N LEU A 129 -42.22 26.78 5.26
CA LEU A 129 -42.73 27.46 6.46
C LEU A 129 -43.47 28.76 6.10
N PRO A 130 -44.66 29.05 6.69
CA PRO A 130 -45.32 30.34 6.54
C PRO A 130 -44.42 31.50 6.98
N ARG A 131 -44.53 32.66 6.30
CA ARG A 131 -43.63 33.83 6.48
C ARG A 131 -43.40 34.23 7.94
N TYR A 132 -44.44 34.26 8.77
CA TYR A 132 -44.34 34.59 10.20
C TYR A 132 -43.46 33.60 10.99
N ARG A 133 -43.55 32.31 10.67
CA ARG A 133 -42.78 31.24 11.33
C ARG A 133 -41.32 31.19 10.87
N ARG A 134 -41.01 31.75 9.69
CA ARG A 134 -39.64 31.92 9.19
C ARG A 134 -38.95 33.08 9.93
N MET A 135 -39.64 34.20 10.09
CA MET A 135 -39.14 35.40 10.79
C MET A 135 -38.79 35.12 12.27
N GLN A 136 -39.63 34.38 12.99
CA GLN A 136 -39.34 33.96 14.38
C GLN A 136 -38.12 33.06 14.51
N ARG A 137 -37.75 32.29 13.47
CA ARG A 137 -36.61 31.37 13.52
C ARG A 137 -35.29 32.03 13.11
N GLU A 138 -35.39 33.14 12.39
CA GLU A 138 -34.26 33.94 11.91
C GLU A 138 -33.85 35.02 12.92
N GLY A 139 -34.79 35.47 13.77
CA GLY A 139 -34.56 36.44 14.85
C GLY A 139 -34.20 35.85 16.22
N ASP A 140 -34.08 34.53 16.36
CA ASP A 140 -33.78 33.82 17.62
C ASP A 140 -32.30 33.34 17.67
N VAL A 141 -31.39 34.18 17.14
CA VAL A 141 -29.93 33.99 17.13
C VAL A 141 -29.28 34.95 18.11
#